data_AF-A0A4V1VJ76-F1
#
_entry.id   AF-A0A4V1VJ76-F1
#
_cell.length_a   1.000
_cell.length_b   1.000
_cell.length_c   1.000
_cell.angle_alpha   90.00
_cell.angle_beta   90.00
_cell.angle_gamma   90.00
#
_symmetry.space_group_name_H-M   'P 1'
#
loop_
_entity.id
_entity.type
_entity.pdbx_description
1 polymer ?
#
loop_
_entity_poly.entity_id
_entity_poly.type
_entity_poly.pdbx_seq_one_letter_code
_entity_poly.pdbx_strand_id
1 'polypeptide(L)'
;MSLARGTWHNPPAAWRLEGDRLLAVTDAATDFWQETHYGFARDSGHFFGCETICDFTAQLRIRADYTALYDQAGIMVRLDPLHWIK
;
A
#
# COMPACT_ATOMS: atom_id res chain seq x y z
N MET A 1 2.85 -16.57 -3.50
CA MET A 1 3.95 -15.60 -3.75
C MET A 1 4.73 -15.39 -2.46
N SER A 2 6.04 -15.14 -2.54
CA SER A 2 6.85 -14.74 -1.38
C SER A 2 6.98 -13.22 -1.36
N LEU A 3 6.82 -12.61 -0.17
CA LEU A 3 7.03 -11.17 0.02
C LEU A 3 8.48 -10.74 -0.21
N ALA A 4 9.44 -11.67 -0.23
CA ALA A 4 10.85 -11.38 -0.49
C ALA A 4 11.12 -10.77 -1.87
N ARG A 5 10.16 -10.85 -2.80
CA ARG A 5 10.23 -10.24 -4.13
C ARG A 5 9.49 -8.91 -4.24
N GLY A 6 8.91 -8.43 -3.14
CA GLY A 6 8.16 -7.19 -3.16
C GLY A 6 9.05 -5.96 -3.25
N THR A 7 8.52 -4.91 -3.87
CA THR A 7 9.16 -3.60 -4.00
C THR A 7 8.24 -2.53 -3.43
N TRP A 8 8.84 -1.49 -2.85
CA TRP A 8 8.09 -0.36 -2.34
C TRP A 8 7.81 0.66 -3.44
N HIS A 9 6.56 1.08 -3.52
CA HIS A 9 6.15 2.40 -3.99
C HIS A 9 5.92 3.26 -2.74
N ASN A 10 6.69 4.34 -2.62
CA ASN A 10 6.78 5.18 -1.41
C ASN A 10 7.17 4.37 -0.14
N PRO A 11 8.44 3.93 0.00
CA PRO A 11 8.87 3.24 1.20
C PRO A 11 8.71 4.15 2.42
N PRO A 12 8.09 3.69 3.51
CA PRO A 12 8.04 4.47 4.75
C PRO A 12 9.43 4.59 5.37
N ALA A 13 9.62 5.58 6.25
CA ALA A 13 10.87 5.73 6.99
C ALA A 13 11.19 4.52 7.89
N ALA A 14 10.16 3.84 8.41
CA ALA A 14 10.31 2.68 9.29
C ALA A 14 9.52 1.48 8.78
N TRP A 15 10.25 0.47 8.30
CA TRP A 15 9.71 -0.83 7.96
C TRP A 15 10.74 -1.94 8.14
N ARG A 16 10.26 -3.18 8.19
CA ARG A 16 11.09 -4.38 8.11
C ARG A 16 10.29 -5.57 7.60
N LEU A 17 10.99 -6.48 6.93
CA LEU A 17 10.45 -7.75 6.47
C LEU A 17 11.04 -8.87 7.32
N GLU A 18 10.17 -9.58 8.05
CA GLU A 18 10.51 -10.71 8.91
C GLU A 18 9.88 -11.98 8.32
N GLY A 19 10.60 -12.67 7.43
CA GLY A 19 10.06 -13.83 6.72
C GLY A 19 8.90 -13.44 5.80
N ASP A 20 7.69 -13.88 6.13
CA ASP A 20 6.45 -13.57 5.42
C ASP A 20 5.64 -12.44 6.06
N ARG A 21 6.20 -11.76 7.06
CA ARG A 21 5.55 -10.64 7.76
C ARG A 21 6.21 -9.31 7.43
N LEU A 22 5.42 -8.42 6.85
CA LEU A 22 5.79 -7.01 6.70
C LEU A 22 5.32 -6.22 7.92
N LEU A 23 6.23 -5.46 8.53
CA LEU A 23 5.90 -4.45 9.55
C LEU A 23 6.28 -3.08 8.99
N ALA A 24 5.38 -2.11 9.10
CA ALA A 24 5.57 -0.76 8.61
C ALA A 24 4.87 0.24 9.52
N VAL A 25 5.44 1.45 9.60
CA VAL A 25 4.83 2.63 10.24
C VAL A 25 4.63 3.67 9.14
N THR A 26 3.43 4.23 9.02
CA THR A 26 3.14 5.23 7.99
C THR A 26 3.86 6.55 8.29
N ASP A 27 4.41 7.18 7.26
CA ASP A 27 4.85 8.56 7.33
C ASP A 27 3.65 9.51 7.35
N ALA A 28 3.87 10.74 7.83
CA ALA A 28 2.82 11.75 7.92
C ALA A 28 2.32 12.20 6.54
N ALA A 29 1.03 12.56 6.46
CA ALA A 29 0.40 13.14 5.28
C ALA A 29 0.52 12.29 3.98
N THR A 30 0.39 10.98 4.14
CA THR A 30 0.41 10.00 3.03
C THR A 30 -1.00 9.57 2.65
N ASP A 31 -1.29 9.49 1.35
CA ASP A 31 -2.60 9.04 0.86
C ASP A 31 -2.54 8.61 -0.62
N PHE A 32 -3.56 7.89 -1.06
CA PHE A 32 -3.87 7.60 -2.46
C PHE A 32 -5.26 8.13 -2.79
N TRP A 33 -5.35 9.15 -3.63
CA TRP A 33 -6.64 9.73 -4.03
C TRP A 33 -6.53 10.31 -5.44
N GLN A 34 -7.58 10.17 -6.24
CA GLN A 34 -7.59 10.65 -7.62
C GLN A 34 -8.81 11.54 -7.88
N GLU A 35 -8.64 12.85 -7.61
CA GLU A 35 -9.44 14.02 -8.02
C GLU A 35 -10.91 14.09 -7.63
N THR A 36 -11.63 12.97 -7.62
CA THR A 36 -13.07 12.89 -7.40
C THR A 36 -13.46 13.68 -6.16
N HIS A 37 -14.45 14.57 -6.31
CA HIS A 37 -14.99 15.47 -5.27
C HIS A 37 -14.01 16.53 -4.71
N TYR A 38 -12.78 16.17 -4.39
CA TYR A 38 -11.84 17.03 -3.67
C TYR A 38 -10.89 17.84 -4.57
N GLY A 39 -10.81 17.53 -5.86
CA GLY A 39 -10.03 18.30 -6.84
C GLY A 39 -8.51 18.19 -6.70
N PHE A 40 -8.00 17.25 -5.90
CA PHE A 40 -6.57 16.96 -5.77
C PHE A 40 -6.24 15.50 -6.06
N ALA A 41 -5.00 15.24 -6.46
CA ALA A 41 -4.42 13.90 -6.53
C ALA A 41 -3.39 13.69 -5.42
N ARG A 42 -3.33 12.47 -4.89
CA ARG A 42 -2.35 11.98 -3.92
C ARG A 42 -1.90 10.61 -4.39
N ASP A 43 -0.59 10.42 -4.50
CA ASP A 43 0.04 9.14 -4.84
C ASP A 43 1.22 8.87 -3.90
N SER A 44 1.07 9.27 -2.63
CA SER A 44 2.12 9.27 -1.61
C SER A 44 1.94 8.19 -0.54
N GLY A 45 0.83 7.44 -0.58
CA GLY A 45 0.59 6.31 0.31
C GLY A 45 1.64 5.20 0.14
N HIS A 46 1.82 4.39 1.18
CA HIS A 46 2.80 3.31 1.17
C HIS A 46 2.22 2.06 0.51
N PHE A 47 2.92 1.52 -0.50
CA PHE A 47 2.51 0.31 -1.19
C PHE A 47 3.71 -0.63 -1.37
N PHE A 48 3.64 -1.81 -0.75
CA PHE A 48 4.61 -2.89 -0.97
C PHE A 48 4.00 -3.93 -1.91
N GLY A 49 4.38 -3.86 -3.18
CA GLY A 49 3.78 -4.64 -4.26
C GLY A 49 4.66 -5.80 -4.72
N CYS A 50 4.05 -6.88 -5.18
CA CYS A 50 4.74 -7.91 -5.97
C CYS A 50 4.19 -7.88 -7.40
N GLU A 51 5.06 -7.78 -8.39
CA GLU A 51 4.65 -7.80 -9.80
C GLU A 51 4.04 -9.17 -10.19
N THR A 52 3.02 -9.11 -11.03
CA THR A 52 2.37 -10.27 -11.64
C THR A 52 2.00 -9.97 -13.09
N ILE A 53 2.07 -10.97 -13.96
CA ILE A 53 1.77 -10.87 -15.40
C ILE A 53 0.58 -11.75 -15.82
N CYS A 54 -0.02 -12.46 -14.87
CA CYS A 54 -1.13 -13.39 -15.09
C CYS A 54 -2.18 -13.24 -13.99
N ASP A 55 -3.31 -13.90 -14.20
CA ASP A 55 -4.38 -14.00 -13.21
C ASP A 55 -3.83 -14.48 -11.86
N PHE A 56 -4.29 -13.84 -10.80
CA PHE A 56 -3.81 -14.09 -9.46
C PHE A 56 -4.96 -14.04 -8.45
N THR A 57 -4.72 -14.66 -7.31
CA THR A 57 -5.52 -14.48 -6.10
C THR A 57 -4.57 -14.04 -5.00
N ALA A 58 -4.92 -12.98 -4.28
CA ALA A 58 -4.15 -12.47 -3.17
C ALA A 58 -5.02 -12.46 -1.91
N GLN A 59 -4.43 -12.90 -0.80
CA GLN A 59 -5.03 -12.86 0.52
C GLN A 59 -3.95 -12.44 1.51
N LEU A 60 -4.34 -11.61 2.47
CA LEU A 60 -3.47 -11.13 3.53
C LEU A 60 -4.24 -11.04 4.84
N ARG A 61 -3.50 -11.05 5.94
CA ARG A 61 -4.02 -10.70 7.26
C ARG A 61 -3.44 -9.34 7.65
N ILE A 62 -4.30 -8.35 7.81
CA ILE A 62 -3.92 -7.01 8.25
C ILE A 62 -4.15 -6.90 9.75
N ARG A 63 -3.19 -6.30 10.46
CA ARG A 63 -3.33 -5.84 11.84
C ARG A 63 -2.72 -4.45 11.91
N ALA A 64 -3.53 -3.47 12.31
CA ALA A 64 -3.08 -2.10 12.46
C ALA A 64 -3.80 -1.48 13.66
N ASP A 65 -3.12 -0.54 14.31
CA ASP A 65 -3.65 0.24 15.42
C ASP A 65 -4.25 1.54 14.85
N TYR A 66 -5.48 1.47 14.35
CA TYR A 66 -6.20 2.63 13.81
C TYR A 66 -6.61 3.56 14.95
N THR A 67 -6.10 4.79 14.95
CA THR A 67 -6.31 5.75 16.05
C THR A 67 -6.73 7.14 15.58
N ALA A 68 -6.49 7.47 14.32
CA ALA A 68 -6.84 8.76 13.73
C ALA A 68 -7.83 8.62 12.57
N LEU A 69 -8.52 9.73 12.29
CA LEU A 69 -9.39 9.86 11.13
C LEU A 69 -8.56 9.68 9.86
N TYR A 70 -9.06 8.83 8.95
CA TYR A 70 -8.43 8.46 7.67
C TYR A 70 -7.20 7.54 7.75
N ASP A 71 -6.92 6.94 8.92
CA ASP A 71 -5.97 5.82 8.99
C ASP A 71 -6.43 4.67 8.08
N GLN A 72 -5.52 4.16 7.26
CA GLN A 72 -5.81 3.16 6.24
C GLN A 72 -4.73 2.07 6.25
N ALA A 73 -5.17 0.82 6.14
CA ALA A 73 -4.30 -0.31 5.86
C ALA A 73 -5.13 -1.37 5.13
N GLY A 74 -4.59 -1.92 4.05
CA GLY A 74 -5.38 -2.64 3.05
C GLY A 74 -4.53 -3.48 2.11
N ILE A 75 -5.18 -3.90 1.02
CA ILE A 75 -4.54 -4.43 -0.18
C ILE A 75 -4.70 -3.41 -1.29
N MET A 76 -3.73 -3.32 -2.17
CA MET A 76 -3.84 -2.54 -3.39
C MET A 76 -3.51 -3.41 -4.60
N VAL A 77 -4.24 -3.20 -5.68
CA VAL A 77 -3.86 -3.64 -7.03
C VAL A 77 -3.58 -2.38 -7.84
N ARG A 78 -2.39 -2.29 -8.42
CA ARG A 78 -1.90 -1.09 -9.10
C ARG A 78 -1.31 -1.46 -10.45
N LEU A 79 -1.69 -0.72 -11.48
CA LEU A 79 -1.05 -0.73 -12.78
C LEU A 79 -0.13 0.48 -12.94
N ASP A 80 -0.64 1.67 -12.62
CA ASP A 80 0.06 2.94 -12.77
C ASP A 80 -0.57 4.02 -11.83
N PRO A 81 -0.09 5.28 -11.82
CA PRO A 81 -0.64 6.34 -10.95
C PRO A 81 -2.12 6.68 -11.14
N LEU A 82 -2.70 6.35 -12.30
CA LEU A 82 -4.10 6.65 -12.63
C LEU A 82 -5.01 5.42 -12.51
N HIS A 83 -4.45 4.21 -12.55
CA HIS A 83 -5.18 2.96 -12.53
C HIS A 83 -4.76 2.07 -11.34
N TRP A 84 -5.52 2.16 -10.27
CA TRP A 84 -5.35 1.35 -9.07
C TRP A 84 -6.67 1.20 -8.29
N ILE A 85 -6.74 0.19 -7.45
CA ILE A 85 -7.77 0.00 -6.43
C ILE A 85 -7.09 -0.26 -5.09
N LYS A 86 -7.60 0.36 -4.03
CA LYS A 86 -7.15 0.18 -2.64
C LYS A 86 -8.33 -0.18 -1.74
#